data_AF-A0A645I8F1-F1
#
_entry.id   AF-A0A645I8F1-F1
#
_cell.length_a   1.000
_cell.length_b   1.000
_cell.length_c   1.000
_cell.angle_alpha   90.00
_cell.angle_beta   90.00
_cell.angle_gamma   90.00
#
_symmetry.space_group_name_H-M   'P 1'
#
loop_
_entity.id
_entity.type
_entity.pdbx_description
1 polymer ?
#
loop_
_entity_poly.entity_id
_entity_poly.type
_entity_poly.pdbx_seq_one_letter_code
_entity_poly.pdbx_strand_id
1 'polypeptide(L)'
;MDHTKLKVGYPDNHVWYEKNELDELQLAYAMSVHKSQGSEYPVVVMPLIPGHHVMLQRNLLYTAVTRAKERVVLLGTKSALNTAIANDRTKKRYSLLAERLRGESLSD
;
A
#
# COMPACT_ATOMS: atom_id res chain seq x y z
N MET A 1 29.13 25.02 9.47
CA MET A 1 27.77 24.50 9.66
C MET A 1 27.91 23.02 9.92
N ASP A 2 27.42 22.54 11.06
CA ASP A 2 27.59 21.16 11.51
C ASP A 2 26.71 20.23 10.64
N HIS A 3 27.32 19.46 9.74
CA HIS A 3 26.63 18.59 8.77
C HIS A 3 26.07 17.30 9.39
N THR A 4 25.89 17.28 10.71
CA THR A 4 25.75 16.03 11.48
C THR A 4 24.30 15.73 11.88
N LYS A 5 23.37 16.68 11.69
CA LYS A 5 21.96 16.53 12.09
C LYS A 5 20.97 16.92 11.00
N LEU A 6 19.87 16.19 10.89
CA LEU A 6 18.75 16.44 9.99
C LEU A 6 17.52 16.86 10.79
N LYS A 7 16.86 17.97 10.42
CA LYS A 7 15.58 18.38 11.02
C LYS A 7 14.42 17.85 10.18
N VAL A 8 13.52 17.09 10.77
CA VAL A 8 12.29 16.60 10.12
C VAL A 8 11.08 17.29 10.74
N GLY A 9 10.21 17.85 9.90
CA GLY A 9 8.93 18.41 10.31
C GLY A 9 7.82 17.38 10.21
N TYR A 10 7.23 17.03 11.36
CA TYR A 10 5.98 16.29 11.45
C TYR A 10 4.81 17.27 11.64
N PRO A 11 3.55 16.83 11.48
CA PRO A 11 2.40 17.73 11.60
C PRO A 11 2.35 18.53 12.91
N ASP A 12 2.72 17.88 14.03
CA ASP A 12 2.58 18.46 15.36
C ASP A 12 3.89 18.98 15.95
N ASN A 13 5.05 18.58 15.41
CA ASN A 13 6.36 18.93 15.97
C ASN A 13 7.51 18.83 14.96
N HIS A 14 8.70 19.22 15.41
CA HIS A 14 9.94 18.99 14.67
C HIS A 14 10.90 18.16 15.51
N VAL A 15 11.53 17.19 14.88
CA VAL A 15 12.48 16.28 15.52
C VAL A 15 13.83 16.41 14.81
N TRP A 16 14.90 16.44 15.60
CA TRP A 16 16.26 16.38 15.09
C TRP A 16 16.72 14.93 15.10
N TYR A 17 17.23 14.47 13.97
CA TYR A 17 17.85 13.17 13.79
C TYR A 17 19.37 13.34 13.69
N GLU A 18 20.12 12.56 14.45
CA GLU A 18 21.56 12.40 14.31
C GLU A 18 21.89 11.52 13.09
N LYS A 19 23.13 11.58 12.61
CA LYS A 19 23.58 10.83 11.43
C LYS A 19 23.33 9.32 11.50
N ASN A 20 23.45 8.72 12.69
CA ASN A 20 23.23 7.28 12.93
C ASN A 20 21.75 6.90 13.05
N GLU A 21 20.84 7.87 13.09
CA GLU A 21 19.39 7.65 13.17
C GLU A 21 18.70 7.78 11.80
N LEU A 22 19.46 8.18 10.76
CA LEU A 22 18.89 8.40 9.42
C LEU A 22 18.33 7.13 8.77
N ASP A 23 18.76 5.94 9.22
CA ASP A 23 18.25 4.65 8.74
C ASP A 23 16.79 4.41 9.15
N GLU A 24 16.26 5.17 10.12
CA GLU A 24 14.85 5.14 10.50
C GLU A 24 13.95 5.90 9.50
N LEU A 25 14.55 6.71 8.63
CA LEU A 25 13.84 7.52 7.65
C LEU A 25 13.97 6.91 6.25
N GLN A 26 12.84 6.85 5.55
CA GLN A 26 12.80 6.48 4.14
C GLN A 26 12.16 7.59 3.32
N LEU A 27 12.75 7.88 2.16
CA LEU A 27 12.15 8.79 1.19
C LEU A 27 10.76 8.29 0.77
N ALA A 28 9.78 9.21 0.79
CA ALA A 28 8.37 8.89 0.51
C ALA A 28 7.87 9.46 -0.83
N TYR A 29 8.77 9.77 -1.78
CA TYR A 29 8.39 10.23 -3.13
C TYR A 29 7.49 9.23 -3.87
N ALA A 30 7.71 7.94 -3.61
CA ALA A 30 6.82 6.87 -3.98
C ALA A 30 6.62 5.97 -2.76
N MET A 31 5.40 5.46 -2.60
CA MET A 31 5.07 4.56 -1.51
C MET A 31 4.25 3.38 -2.02
N SER A 32 4.34 2.27 -1.28
CA SER A 32 3.50 1.11 -1.59
C SER A 32 2.05 1.40 -1.23
N VAL A 33 1.13 0.75 -1.94
CA VAL A 33 -0.31 0.85 -1.66
C VAL A 33 -0.62 0.49 -0.20
N HIS A 34 0.09 -0.49 0.37
CA HIS A 34 -0.03 -0.87 1.78
C HIS A 34 0.36 0.24 2.75
N LYS A 35 1.46 0.98 2.47
CA LYS A 35 1.86 2.12 3.31
C LYS A 35 0.90 3.31 3.21
N SER A 36 0.10 3.39 2.15
CA SER A 36 -0.92 4.43 1.95
C SER A 36 -2.30 4.13 2.57
N GLN A 37 -2.44 3.02 3.30
CA GLN A 37 -3.72 2.64 3.91
C GLN A 37 -4.22 3.70 4.88
N GLY A 38 -5.49 4.10 4.74
CA GLY A 38 -6.11 5.15 5.54
C GLY A 38 -5.83 6.58 5.05
N SER A 39 -4.90 6.78 4.11
CA SER A 39 -4.63 8.07 3.48
C SER A 39 -5.37 8.23 2.15
N GLU A 40 -5.61 9.46 1.73
CA GLU A 40 -6.19 9.78 0.42
C GLU A 40 -5.47 10.98 -0.19
N TYR A 41 -5.36 11.00 -1.51
CA TYR A 41 -4.62 12.00 -2.27
C TYR A 41 -5.48 12.54 -3.41
N PRO A 42 -5.39 13.83 -3.80
CA PRO A 42 -6.14 14.37 -4.94
C PRO A 42 -5.91 13.55 -6.22
N VAL A 43 -4.64 13.23 -6.50
CA VAL A 43 -4.22 12.46 -7.67
C VAL A 43 -3.32 11.31 -7.25
N VAL A 44 -3.58 10.11 -7.77
CA VAL A 44 -2.71 8.95 -7.62
C VAL A 44 -2.14 8.54 -8.97
N VAL A 45 -0.82 8.41 -9.05
CA VAL A 45 -0.11 7.88 -10.22
C VAL A 45 0.38 6.48 -9.87
N MET A 46 -0.18 5.46 -10.53
CA MET A 46 0.09 4.05 -10.21
C MET A 46 0.77 3.34 -11.39
N PRO A 47 2.04 2.92 -11.24
CA PRO A 47 2.67 2.06 -12.23
C PRO A 47 2.11 0.63 -12.20
N LEU A 48 1.74 0.10 -13.36
CA LEU A 48 1.30 -1.26 -13.60
C LEU A 48 2.26 -1.94 -14.59
N ILE A 49 3.39 -2.39 -14.07
CA ILE A 49 4.45 -3.01 -14.88
C ILE A 49 4.46 -4.55 -14.73
N PRO A 50 4.72 -5.31 -15.81
CA PRO A 50 4.76 -6.79 -15.75
C PRO A 50 5.78 -7.35 -14.76
N GLY A 51 6.86 -6.62 -14.47
CA GLY A 51 7.90 -7.03 -13.51
C GLY A 51 7.38 -7.28 -12.07
N HIS A 52 6.21 -6.74 -11.72
CA HIS A 52 5.56 -6.92 -10.42
C HIS A 52 4.31 -7.79 -10.49
N HIS A 53 4.30 -8.82 -11.34
CA HIS A 53 3.17 -9.73 -11.55
C HIS A 53 2.55 -10.31 -10.26
N VAL A 54 3.35 -10.59 -9.22
CA VAL A 54 2.85 -11.06 -7.90
C VAL A 54 1.90 -10.06 -7.24
N MET A 55 2.12 -8.76 -7.47
CA MET A 55 1.33 -7.66 -6.91
C MET A 55 0.19 -7.22 -7.83
N LEU A 56 0.08 -7.77 -9.04
CA LEU A 56 -1.07 -7.55 -9.92
C LEU A 56 -2.29 -8.33 -9.41
N GLN A 57 -2.87 -7.86 -8.31
CA GLN A 57 -4.05 -8.45 -7.67
C GLN A 57 -5.20 -7.44 -7.66
N ARG A 58 -6.43 -7.92 -7.83
CA ARG A 58 -7.64 -7.09 -7.94
C ARG A 58 -7.82 -6.21 -6.70
N ASN A 59 -7.62 -6.77 -5.51
CA ASN A 59 -7.75 -6.06 -4.24
C ASN A 59 -6.70 -4.95 -4.08
N LEU A 60 -5.46 -5.17 -4.54
CA LEU A 60 -4.40 -4.17 -4.47
C LEU A 60 -4.68 -3.01 -5.42
N LEU A 61 -5.07 -3.32 -6.67
CA LEU A 61 -5.49 -2.34 -7.65
C LEU A 61 -6.69 -1.52 -7.15
N TYR A 62 -7.72 -2.18 -6.62
CA TYR A 62 -8.89 -1.52 -6.04
C TYR A 62 -8.51 -0.58 -4.89
N THR A 63 -7.65 -1.05 -3.98
CA THR A 63 -7.16 -0.23 -2.87
C THR A 63 -6.43 1.01 -3.40
N ALA A 64 -5.52 0.85 -4.37
CA ALA A 64 -4.77 1.95 -4.95
C ALA A 64 -5.68 2.99 -5.63
N VAL A 65 -6.69 2.53 -6.37
CA VAL A 65 -7.68 3.40 -7.03
C VAL A 65 -8.47 4.20 -6.00
N THR A 66 -8.92 3.56 -4.91
CA THR A 66 -9.67 4.22 -3.83
C THR A 66 -8.82 5.10 -2.92
N ARG A 67 -7.51 5.23 -3.15
CA ARG A 67 -6.69 6.27 -2.50
C ARG A 67 -6.80 7.62 -3.23
N ALA A 68 -7.29 7.65 -4.46
CA ALA A 68 -7.41 8.88 -5.24
C ALA A 68 -8.78 9.54 -5.05
N LYS A 69 -8.79 10.85 -4.74
CA LYS A 69 -10.03 11.62 -4.57
C LYS A 69 -10.61 12.12 -5.89
N GLU A 70 -9.74 12.51 -6.83
CA GLU A 70 -10.17 13.19 -8.06
C GLU A 70 -9.73 12.44 -9.31
N ARG A 71 -8.48 11.96 -9.36
CA ARG A 71 -7.93 11.33 -10.56
C ARG A 71 -6.95 10.21 -10.27
N VAL A 72 -7.06 9.13 -11.06
CA VAL A 72 -6.07 8.05 -11.13
C VAL A 72 -5.38 8.09 -12.48
N VAL A 73 -4.05 8.01 -12.49
CA VAL A 73 -3.23 7.83 -13.69
C VAL A 73 -2.55 6.47 -13.60
N LEU A 74 -2.97 5.53 -14.45
CA LEU A 74 -2.35 4.21 -14.54
C LEU A 74 -1.24 4.23 -15.59
N LEU A 75 0.00 3.95 -15.17
CA LEU A 75 1.17 3.91 -16.05
C LEU A 75 1.56 2.46 -16.32
N GLY A 76 1.16 1.92 -17.47
CA GLY A 76 1.44 0.52 -17.80
C GLY A 76 0.78 0.05 -19.08
N THR A 77 0.69 -1.26 -19.25
CA THR A 77 0.04 -1.87 -20.42
C THR A 77 -1.39 -2.31 -20.09
N LYS A 78 -2.24 -2.33 -21.11
CA LYS A 78 -3.59 -2.92 -20.98
C LYS A 78 -3.54 -4.37 -20.51
N SER A 79 -2.52 -5.13 -20.92
CA SER A 79 -2.30 -6.51 -20.48
C SER A 79 -2.07 -6.59 -18.97
N ALA A 80 -1.17 -5.76 -18.40
CA ALA A 80 -0.92 -5.75 -16.96
C ALA A 80 -2.17 -5.37 -16.15
N LEU A 81 -2.96 -4.41 -16.65
CA LEU A 81 -4.24 -4.05 -16.06
C LEU A 81 -5.22 -5.23 -16.09
N ASN A 82 -5.37 -5.89 -17.24
CA ASN A 82 -6.25 -7.05 -17.37
C ASN A 82 -5.82 -8.20 -16.45
N THR A 83 -4.52 -8.44 -16.31
CA THR A 83 -3.99 -9.42 -15.34
C THR A 83 -4.37 -9.05 -13.92
N ALA A 84 -4.19 -7.80 -13.51
CA ALA A 84 -4.55 -7.34 -12.17
C ALA A 84 -6.06 -7.46 -11.90
N ILE A 85 -6.90 -7.12 -12.89
CA ILE A 85 -8.36 -7.26 -12.79
C ILE A 85 -8.75 -8.74 -12.73
N ALA A 86 -8.17 -9.61 -13.54
CA ALA A 86 -8.52 -11.03 -13.57
C ALA A 86 -8.04 -11.78 -12.31
N ASN A 87 -7.00 -11.30 -11.64
CA ASN A 87 -6.41 -11.95 -10.48
C ASN A 87 -7.18 -11.64 -9.19
N ASP A 88 -8.27 -12.38 -8.99
CA ASP A 88 -9.09 -12.37 -7.77
C ASP A 88 -8.68 -13.44 -6.74
N ARG A 89 -7.48 -14.01 -6.91
CA ARG A 89 -6.85 -14.92 -5.95
C ARG A 89 -6.46 -14.15 -4.68
N THR A 90 -7.44 -13.62 -3.99
CA THR A 90 -7.35 -13.33 -2.57
C THR A 90 -7.04 -14.68 -1.93
N LYS A 91 -5.85 -14.84 -1.34
CA LYS A 91 -5.48 -16.07 -0.62
C LYS A 91 -6.67 -16.43 0.28
N LYS A 92 -7.23 -17.63 0.11
CA LYS A 92 -8.31 -18.14 0.97
C LYS A 92 -7.82 -17.94 2.41
N ARG A 93 -8.52 -17.08 3.16
CA ARG A 93 -8.12 -16.78 4.53
C ARG A 93 -8.65 -17.90 5.42
N TYR A 94 -7.76 -18.74 5.89
CA TYR A 94 -8.10 -19.76 6.89
C TYR A 94 -8.34 -19.04 8.22
N SER A 95 -9.61 -18.96 8.62
CA SER A 95 -10.05 -18.28 9.84
C SER A 95 -11.36 -18.87 10.30
N LEU A 96 -11.41 -19.37 11.54
CA LEU A 96 -12.61 -19.99 12.14
C LEU A 96 -13.67 -18.98 12.62
N LEU A 97 -13.45 -17.68 12.39
CA LEU A 97 -14.36 -16.64 12.88
C LEU A 97 -15.77 -16.80 12.29
N ALA A 98 -15.87 -17.17 11.01
CA ALA A 98 -17.16 -17.28 10.34
C ALA A 98 -17.95 -18.50 10.87
N GLU A 99 -17.27 -19.63 11.06
CA GLU A 99 -17.79 -20.85 11.67
C GLU A 99 -18.27 -20.58 13.11
N ARG A 100 -17.45 -19.90 13.93
CA ARG A 100 -17.80 -19.54 15.30
C ARG A 100 -19.01 -18.61 15.40
N LEU A 101 -19.15 -17.63 14.49
CA LEU A 101 -20.31 -16.74 14.45
C LEU A 101 -21.60 -17.47 14.05
N ARG A 102 -21.50 -18.57 13.29
CA ARG A 102 -22.63 -19.42 12.92
C ARG A 102 -22.98 -20.46 13.99
N GLY A 103 -22.22 -20.56 15.07
CA GLY A 103 -22.41 -21.59 16.10
C GLY A 103 -22.05 -23.00 15.62
N GLU A 104 -21.29 -23.10 14.53
CA GLU A 104 -20.78 -24.38 14.03
C GLU A 104 -19.66 -24.83 14.99
N SER A 105 -20.00 -25.72 15.93
CA SER A 105 -18.97 -26.55 16.58
C SER A 105 -18.34 -27.40 15.47
N LEU A 106 -17.01 -27.39 15.37
CA LEU A 106 -16.31 -28.38 14.57
C LEU A 106 -16.75 -29.75 15.10
N SER A 107 -17.61 -30.44 14.35
CA SER A 107 -17.85 -31.86 14.56
C SER A 107 -16.50 -32.54 14.34
N ASP A 108 -16.05 -33.32 15.33
CA ASP A 108 -14.83 -34.13 15.25
C ASP A 108 -14.82 -35.05 14.03
#